data_AF-A0A843FW51-F1
#
_entry.id   AF-A0A843FW51-F1
#
_cell.length_a   1.000
_cell.length_b   1.000
_cell.length_c   1.000
_cell.angle_alpha   90.00
_cell.angle_beta   90.00
_cell.angle_gamma   90.00
#
_symmetry.space_group_name_H-M   'P 1'
#
loop_
_entity.id
_entity.type
_entity.pdbx_description
1 polymer ?
#
loop_
_entity_poly.entity_id
_entity_poly.type
_entity_poly.pdbx_seq_one_letter_code
_entity_poly.pdbx_strand_id
1 'polypeptide(L)'
;MKFGFIGFGEVSYTLSKMLLSYGFEVLTSTEGRSKKTKELVKSLNLTVLDNFEEVAHQSDILISANSPQSALAVALKYGSLTDGIFLDFNNISPNTAKQIENYLTDEHFIDSAIMG
;
A
#
# COMPACT_ATOMS: atom_id res chain seq x y z
N MET A 1 1.98 13.48 -8.00
CA MET A 1 1.42 12.12 -7.83
C MET A 1 2.07 11.51 -6.61
N LYS A 2 1.25 11.03 -5.68
CA LYS A 2 1.62 10.48 -4.38
C LYS A 2 1.27 9.00 -4.31
N PHE A 3 2.26 8.17 -3.97
CA PHE A 3 2.09 6.73 -3.80
C PHE A 3 2.12 6.41 -2.31
N GLY A 4 1.00 5.95 -1.76
CA GLY A 4 0.93 5.52 -0.37
C GLY A 4 1.15 4.03 -0.22
N PHE A 5 1.86 3.62 0.82
CA PHE A 5 2.03 2.21 1.16
C PHE A 5 1.37 1.88 2.50
N ILE A 6 0.40 0.97 2.46
CA ILE A 6 -0.06 0.23 3.64
C ILE A 6 0.81 -1.02 3.78
N GLY A 7 1.62 -1.04 4.83
CA GLY A 7 2.67 -2.04 5.01
C GLY A 7 3.98 -1.65 4.32
N PHE A 8 5.10 -1.91 4.99
CA PHE A 8 6.42 -1.50 4.51
C PHE A 8 7.48 -2.60 4.63
N GLY A 9 7.26 -3.69 3.89
CA GLY A 9 8.20 -4.80 3.76
C GLY A 9 9.22 -4.60 2.64
N GLU A 10 9.88 -5.69 2.23
CA GLU A 10 10.90 -5.66 1.15
C GLU A 10 10.31 -5.22 -0.20
N VAL A 11 9.07 -5.64 -0.50
CA VAL A 11 8.34 -5.23 -1.72
C VAL A 11 8.13 -3.72 -1.71
N SER A 12 7.51 -3.17 -0.64
CA SER A 12 7.29 -1.73 -0.50
C SER A 12 8.60 -0.95 -0.57
N TYR A 13 9.66 -1.43 0.08
CA TYR A 13 10.98 -0.82 0.05
C TYR A 13 11.56 -0.73 -1.36
N THR A 14 11.50 -1.84 -2.11
CA THR A 14 12.03 -1.92 -3.48
C THR A 14 11.25 -1.02 -4.43
N LEU A 15 9.92 -1.06 -4.38
CA LEU A 15 9.06 -0.18 -5.18
C LEU A 15 9.27 1.29 -4.82
N SER A 16 9.38 1.61 -3.53
CA SER A 16 9.62 2.99 -3.07
C SER A 16 10.92 3.55 -3.62
N LYS A 17 12.02 2.77 -3.63
CA LYS A 17 13.29 3.21 -4.23
C LYS A 17 13.14 3.58 -5.69
N MET A 18 12.42 2.75 -6.45
CA MET A 18 12.17 2.99 -7.87
C MET A 18 11.31 4.25 -8.06
N LEU A 19 10.20 4.38 -7.34
CA LEU A 19 9.29 5.53 -7.43
C LEU A 19 9.99 6.84 -7.07
N LEU A 20 10.78 6.85 -5.98
CA LEU A 20 11.58 8.00 -5.59
C LEU A 20 12.61 8.38 -6.67
N SER A 21 13.22 7.39 -7.36
CA SER A 21 14.18 7.67 -8.43
C SER A 21 13.55 8.36 -9.66
N TYR A 22 12.24 8.20 -9.83
CA TYR A 22 11.46 8.92 -10.84
C TYR A 22 10.89 10.26 -10.34
N GLY A 23 11.20 10.66 -9.10
CA GLY A 23 10.78 11.94 -8.53
C GLY A 23 9.35 11.94 -7.98
N PHE A 24 8.73 10.78 -7.79
CA PHE A 24 7.42 10.69 -7.14
C PHE A 24 7.53 10.82 -5.62
N GLU A 25 6.47 11.35 -5.00
CA GLU A 25 6.36 11.36 -3.55
C GLU A 25 5.81 10.02 -3.07
N VAL A 26 6.44 9.48 -2.01
CA VAL A 26 6.04 8.20 -1.42
C VAL A 26 5.64 8.42 0.03
N LEU A 27 4.42 8.02 0.37
CA LEU A 27 3.81 8.15 1.68
C LEU A 27 3.80 6.80 2.40
N THR A 28 4.01 6.80 3.72
CA THR A 28 3.74 5.62 4.56
C THR A 28 3.53 6.04 6.02
N SER A 29 3.17 5.09 6.87
CA SER A 29 3.17 5.27 8.33
C SER A 29 3.96 4.15 9.00
N THR A 30 4.50 4.46 10.18
CA THR A 30 5.19 3.48 11.03
C THR A 30 4.41 3.15 12.30
N GLU A 31 3.17 3.61 12.41
CA GLU A 31 2.27 3.31 13.52
C GLU A 31 2.08 1.79 13.66
N GLY A 32 2.27 1.26 14.88
CA GLY A 32 2.13 -0.17 15.16
C GLY A 32 3.13 -1.08 14.42
N ARG A 33 4.15 -0.53 13.75
CA ARG A 33 5.11 -1.31 12.96
C ARG A 33 6.35 -1.74 13.76
N SER A 34 6.96 -2.84 13.32
CA SER A 34 8.16 -3.42 13.93
C SER A 34 9.39 -2.51 13.79
N LYS A 35 10.42 -2.72 14.62
CA LYS A 35 11.71 -2.01 14.52
C LYS A 35 12.32 -2.17 13.12
N LYS A 36 12.35 -3.39 12.57
CA LYS A 36 12.81 -3.66 11.20
C LYS A 36 12.10 -2.78 10.17
N THR A 37 10.77 -2.68 10.25
CA THR A 37 9.98 -1.84 9.33
C THR A 37 10.36 -0.37 9.45
N LYS A 38 10.52 0.13 10.69
CA LYS A 38 10.92 1.52 10.95
C LYS A 38 12.31 1.84 10.40
N GLU A 39 13.25 0.89 10.45
CA GLU A 39 14.59 1.04 9.88
C GLU A 39 14.55 1.11 8.35
N LEU A 40 13.75 0.25 7.69
CA LEU A 40 13.55 0.32 6.24
C LEU A 40 13.00 1.69 5.81
N VAL A 41 11.95 2.17 6.49
CA VAL A 41 11.35 3.50 6.23
C VAL A 41 12.38 4.61 6.41
N LYS A 42 13.15 4.60 7.50
CA LYS A 42 14.19 5.61 7.79
C LYS A 42 15.34 5.62 6.79
N SER A 43 15.58 4.51 6.09
CA SER A 43 16.66 4.40 5.11
C SER A 43 16.31 5.02 3.75
N LEU A 44 15.06 5.49 3.58
CA LEU A 44 14.56 6.14 2.36
C LEU A 44 14.03 7.54 2.68
N ASN A 45 14.02 8.42 1.69
CA ASN A 45 13.45 9.77 1.82
C ASN A 45 11.94 9.75 1.54
N LEU A 46 11.17 9.22 2.50
CA LEU A 46 9.70 9.08 2.41
C LEU A 46 9.00 10.14 3.25
N THR A 47 7.78 10.51 2.86
CA THR A 47 6.86 11.26 3.71
C THR A 47 6.21 10.28 4.69
N VAL A 48 6.54 10.40 5.98
CA VAL A 48 5.97 9.54 7.04
C VAL A 48 4.83 10.29 7.74
N LEU A 49 3.61 9.78 7.60
CA LEU A 49 2.39 10.34 8.20
C LEU A 49 2.07 9.65 9.55
N ASP A 50 1.16 10.23 10.32
CA ASP A 50 0.90 9.80 11.69
C ASP A 50 0.27 8.41 11.74
N ASN A 51 -0.63 8.12 10.80
CA ASN A 51 -1.34 6.84 10.70
C ASN A 51 -1.63 6.44 9.25
N PHE A 52 -2.10 5.20 9.06
CA PHE A 52 -2.41 4.66 7.73
C PHE A 52 -3.70 5.23 7.11
N GLU A 53 -4.60 5.83 7.89
CA GLU A 53 -5.80 6.49 7.35
C GLU A 53 -5.41 7.78 6.63
N GLU A 54 -4.49 8.57 7.19
CA GLU A 54 -3.91 9.73 6.51
C GLU A 54 -3.15 9.35 5.24
N VAL A 55 -2.42 8.23 5.26
CA VAL A 55 -1.76 7.68 4.06
C VAL A 55 -2.81 7.41 2.99
N ALA A 56 -3.92 6.74 3.34
CA ALA A 56 -4.97 6.43 2.38
C ALA A 56 -5.60 7.69 1.78
N HIS A 57 -5.99 8.66 2.61
CA HIS A 57 -6.63 9.90 2.17
C HIS A 57 -5.74 10.78 1.29
N GLN A 58 -4.42 10.76 1.50
CA GLN A 58 -3.49 11.62 0.75
C GLN A 58 -2.89 10.97 -0.50
N SER A 59 -3.21 9.70 -0.78
CA SER A 59 -2.63 8.96 -1.89
C SER A 59 -3.44 9.07 -3.16
N ASP A 60 -2.77 9.35 -4.28
CA ASP A 60 -3.37 9.19 -5.62
C ASP A 60 -3.42 7.70 -6.01
N ILE A 61 -2.43 6.92 -5.53
CA ILE A 61 -2.36 5.47 -5.66
C ILE A 61 -2.02 4.89 -4.29
N LEU A 62 -2.94 4.12 -3.72
CA LEU A 62 -2.78 3.44 -2.44
C LEU A 62 -2.40 1.98 -2.66
N ILE A 63 -1.18 1.63 -2.25
CA ILE A 63 -0.60 0.30 -2.45
C ILE A 63 -0.69 -0.52 -1.17
N SER A 64 -1.29 -1.70 -1.26
CA SER A 64 -1.28 -2.73 -0.21
C SER A 64 -0.20 -3.76 -0.50
N ALA A 65 0.85 -3.78 0.33
CA ALA A 65 1.96 -4.74 0.25
C ALA A 65 2.28 -5.29 1.65
N ASN A 66 1.42 -6.20 2.11
CA ASN A 66 1.39 -6.78 3.44
C ASN A 66 1.59 -8.32 3.38
N SER A 67 1.04 -9.06 4.35
CA SER A 67 0.92 -10.51 4.27
C SER A 67 -0.43 -10.89 3.61
N PRO A 68 -0.49 -12.02 2.88
CA PRO A 68 -1.74 -12.51 2.28
C PRO A 68 -2.91 -12.59 3.26
N GLN A 69 -2.65 -12.96 4.52
CA GLN A 69 -3.69 -13.11 5.55
C GLN A 69 -4.32 -11.77 5.96
N SER A 70 -3.59 -10.66 5.77
CA SER A 70 -4.05 -9.31 6.15
C SER A 70 -4.66 -8.53 4.99
N ALA A 71 -4.47 -8.97 3.74
CA ALA A 71 -4.86 -8.24 2.53
C ALA A 71 -6.33 -7.79 2.54
N LEU A 72 -7.25 -8.73 2.78
CA LEU A 72 -8.68 -8.41 2.82
C LEU A 72 -9.01 -7.39 3.92
N ALA A 73 -8.49 -7.58 5.14
CA ALA A 73 -8.75 -6.65 6.25
C ALA A 73 -8.18 -5.25 5.97
N VAL A 74 -7.01 -5.17 5.33
CA VAL A 74 -6.40 -3.91 4.91
C VAL A 74 -7.25 -3.22 3.85
N ALA A 75 -7.70 -3.94 2.83
CA ALA A 75 -8.54 -3.40 1.77
C ALA A 75 -9.88 -2.88 2.30
N LEU A 76 -10.55 -3.65 3.17
CA LEU A 76 -11.79 -3.22 3.81
C LEU A 76 -11.61 -1.99 4.70
N LYS A 77 -10.45 -1.85 5.34
CA LYS A 77 -10.18 -0.74 6.27
C LYS A 77 -9.75 0.54 5.57
N TYR A 78 -8.89 0.43 4.56
CA TYR A 78 -8.21 1.59 3.98
C TYR A 78 -8.53 1.82 2.51
N GLY A 79 -9.00 0.80 1.78
CA GLY A 79 -9.18 0.90 0.33
C GLY A 79 -10.25 1.90 -0.08
N SER A 80 -11.31 2.08 0.72
CA SER A 80 -12.37 3.07 0.46
C SER A 80 -12.07 4.47 0.98
N LEU A 81 -10.94 4.65 1.66
CA LEU A 81 -10.51 5.95 2.20
C LEU A 81 -9.72 6.77 1.17
N THR A 82 -9.16 6.12 0.15
CA THR A 82 -8.49 6.83 -0.95
C THR A 82 -9.53 7.23 -2.00
N ASP A 83 -9.45 8.47 -2.46
CA ASP A 83 -10.19 8.93 -3.66
C ASP A 83 -9.51 8.46 -4.97
N GLY A 84 -8.34 7.81 -4.85
CA GLY A 84 -7.52 7.32 -5.94
C GLY A 84 -7.74 5.84 -6.25
N ILE A 85 -6.67 5.18 -6.71
CA ILE A 85 -6.68 3.75 -7.03
C ILE A 85 -6.09 2.95 -5.87
N PHE A 86 -6.83 1.93 -5.40
CA PHE A 86 -6.32 0.91 -4.51
C PHE A 86 -5.71 -0.24 -5.30
N LEU A 87 -4.42 -0.49 -5.06
CA LEU A 87 -3.64 -1.50 -5.76
C LEU A 87 -3.14 -2.55 -4.77
N ASP A 88 -3.60 -3.79 -4.91
CA ASP A 88 -3.22 -4.90 -4.03
C ASP A 88 -2.08 -5.73 -4.65
N PHE A 89 -0.92 -5.75 -3.99
CA PHE A 89 0.26 -6.53 -4.37
C PHE A 89 0.44 -7.79 -3.52
N ASN A 90 -0.56 -8.18 -2.72
CA ASN A 90 -0.45 -9.36 -1.88
C ASN A 90 -0.65 -10.62 -2.71
N ASN A 91 0.07 -11.69 -2.35
CA ASN A 91 -0.12 -13.00 -2.98
C ASN A 91 -1.41 -13.66 -2.45
N ILE A 92 -2.56 -13.24 -2.97
CA ILE A 92 -3.89 -13.69 -2.56
C ILE A 92 -4.56 -14.57 -3.62
N SER A 93 -5.57 -15.32 -3.20
CA SER A 93 -6.35 -16.13 -4.15
C SER A 93 -7.26 -15.24 -5.02
N PRO A 94 -7.62 -15.68 -6.25
CA PRO A 94 -8.59 -14.96 -7.07
C PRO A 94 -9.94 -14.72 -6.37
N ASN A 95 -10.34 -15.63 -5.47
CA ASN A 95 -11.56 -15.44 -4.69
C ASN A 95 -11.44 -14.28 -3.69
N THR A 96 -10.27 -14.12 -3.08
CA THR A 96 -9.99 -13.00 -2.17
C THR A 96 -9.92 -11.68 -2.93
N ALA A 97 -9.27 -11.64 -4.10
CA ALA A 97 -9.24 -10.45 -4.95
C ALA A 97 -10.66 -10.02 -5.34
N LYS A 98 -11.52 -10.94 -5.78
CA LYS A 98 -12.93 -10.67 -6.06
C LYS A 98 -13.70 -10.14 -4.85
N GLN A 99 -13.40 -10.61 -3.64
CA GLN A 99 -14.04 -10.07 -2.44
C GLN A 99 -13.67 -8.60 -2.20
N ILE A 100 -12.42 -8.23 -2.49
CA ILE A 100 -11.95 -6.85 -2.39
C ILE A 100 -12.60 -5.98 -3.48
N GLU A 101 -12.59 -6.46 -4.73
CA GLU A 101 -13.22 -5.82 -5.88
C GLU A 101 -14.69 -5.48 -5.61
N ASN A 102 -15.48 -6.46 -5.16
CA ASN A 102 -16.89 -6.27 -4.81
C ASN A 102 -17.10 -5.23 -3.69
N TYR A 103 -16.11 -5.00 -2.83
CA TYR A 103 -16.20 -4.02 -1.75
C TYR A 103 -15.81 -2.61 -2.20
N LEU A 104 -14.74 -2.47 -3.00
CA LEU A 104 -14.18 -1.17 -3.39
C LEU A 104 -14.78 -0.59 -4.68
N THR A 105 -15.56 -1.38 -5.42
CA THR A 105 -16.06 -1.11 -6.79
C THR A 105 -14.94 -1.15 -7.84
N ASP A 106 -15.23 -1.74 -9.01
CA ASP A 106 -14.25 -2.11 -10.05
C ASP A 106 -13.34 -0.96 -10.51
N GLU A 107 -13.82 0.29 -10.51
CA GLU A 107 -13.08 1.45 -11.03
C GLU A 107 -11.91 1.88 -10.11
N HIS A 108 -11.95 1.49 -8.84
CA HIS A 108 -10.99 1.89 -7.81
C HIS A 108 -10.04 0.77 -7.39
N PHE A 109 -10.15 -0.43 -7.97
CA PHE A 109 -9.36 -1.59 -7.55
C PHE A 109 -8.49 -2.16 -8.68
N ILE A 110 -7.23 -2.44 -8.38
CA ILE A 110 -6.32 -3.20 -9.25
C ILE A 110 -5.75 -4.40 -8.48
N ASP A 111 -6.11 -5.60 -8.92
CA ASP A 111 -5.46 -6.86 -8.52
C ASP A 111 -4.10 -6.99 -9.22
N SER A 112 -3.00 -7.03 -8.44
CA SER A 112 -1.64 -7.03 -8.97
C SER A 112 -0.84 -8.26 -8.54
N ALA A 113 -0.13 -8.86 -9.49
CA ALA A 113 0.78 -9.97 -9.23
C ALA A 113 2.22 -9.58 -9.61
N ILE A 114 3.16 -9.74 -8.67
CA ILE A 114 4.59 -9.59 -8.95
C ILE A 114 5.08 -10.88 -9.61
N MET A 115 5.44 -10.77 -10.89
CA MET A 115 6.09 -11.83 -11.64
C MET A 115 7.60 -11.59 -11.64
N GLY A 116 8.38 -12.56 -11.14
CA GLY A 116 9.83 -12.51 -11.02
C GLY A 116 10.53 -13.51 -11.92
#